data_AF-A0A6P5ZFG1-F1
#
_entry.id   AF-A0A6P5ZFG1-F1
#
_cell.length_a   1.000
_cell.length_b   1.000
_cell.length_c   1.000
_cell.angle_alpha   90.00
_cell.angle_beta   90.00
_cell.angle_gamma   90.00
#
_symmetry.space_group_name_H-M   'P 1'
#
loop_
_entity.id
_entity.type
_entity.pdbx_description
1 polymer ?
#
loop_
_entity_poly.entity_id
_entity_poly.type
_entity_poly.pdbx_seq_one_letter_code
_entity_poly.pdbx_strand_id
1 'polypeptide(L)'
;MAILHTHASAGSLGGTLAGFFAVPKLNRLFYGFSGQYIGLFYGLTNGRTAAGIRQIAVQLLGILFVVIVNILSRSIICLFVQLFVPLRMSQEDMEIGDEAAHGEEAYVIWGHN
;
A
#
# COMPACT_ATOMS: atom_id res chain seq x y z
N MET A 1 -12.95 -3.90 0.47
CA MET A 1 -11.83 -4.82 0.75
C MET A 1 -10.76 -4.91 -0.35
N ALA A 2 -11.05 -4.54 -1.61
CA ALA A 2 -10.08 -4.67 -2.70
C ALA A 2 -8.75 -3.91 -2.45
N ILE A 3 -8.79 -2.61 -2.09
CA ILE A 3 -7.60 -1.75 -2.05
C ILE A 3 -6.58 -2.20 -0.99
N LEU A 4 -7.02 -2.53 0.23
CA LEU A 4 -6.10 -2.99 1.29
C LEU A 4 -5.39 -4.29 0.89
N HIS A 5 -6.12 -5.27 0.36
CA HIS A 5 -5.54 -6.55 -0.02
C HIS A 5 -4.65 -6.43 -1.27
N THR A 6 -5.10 -5.75 -2.32
CA THR A 6 -4.35 -5.70 -3.58
C THR A 6 -3.23 -4.69 -3.60
N HIS A 7 -3.22 -3.70 -2.69
CA HIS A 7 -2.18 -2.68 -2.64
C HIS A 7 -1.35 -2.77 -1.35
N ALA A 8 -1.97 -2.62 -0.18
CA ALA A 8 -1.21 -2.57 1.07
C ALA A 8 -0.57 -3.92 1.41
N SER A 9 -1.34 -5.02 1.32
CA SER A 9 -0.81 -6.37 1.56
C SER A 9 0.18 -6.79 0.47
N ALA A 10 -0.17 -6.58 -0.81
CA ALA A 10 0.72 -6.91 -1.93
C ALA A 10 2.03 -6.11 -1.90
N GLY A 11 1.97 -4.81 -1.61
CA GLY A 11 3.15 -3.94 -1.49
C GLY A 11 4.04 -4.34 -0.32
N SER A 12 3.45 -4.66 0.84
CA SER A 12 4.20 -5.14 2.02
C SER A 12 4.89 -6.48 1.75
N LEU A 13 4.19 -7.40 1.08
CA LEU A 13 4.76 -8.68 0.66
C LEU A 13 5.90 -8.46 -0.34
N GLY A 14 5.70 -7.62 -1.36
CA GLY A 14 6.72 -7.29 -2.35
C GLY A 14 7.97 -6.66 -1.73
N GLY A 15 7.79 -5.70 -0.81
CA GLY A 15 8.89 -5.09 -0.07
C GLY A 15 9.68 -6.10 0.77
N THR A 16 8.98 -7.00 1.46
CA THR A 16 9.58 -8.08 2.24
C THR A 16 10.37 -9.06 1.35
N LEU A 17 9.77 -9.50 0.24
CA LEU A 17 10.43 -10.38 -0.73
C LEU A 17 11.66 -9.73 -1.37
N ALA A 18 11.62 -8.42 -1.65
CA ALA A 18 12.81 -7.70 -2.10
C ALA A 18 13.94 -7.75 -1.06
N GLY A 19 13.61 -7.75 0.24
CA GLY A 19 14.60 -7.94 1.31
C GLY A 19 15.24 -9.34 1.32
N PHE A 20 14.51 -10.38 0.91
CA PHE A 20 15.03 -11.74 0.83
C PHE A 20 15.82 -12.00 -0.45
N PHE A 21 15.29 -11.54 -1.59
CA PHE A 21 15.70 -11.99 -2.93
C PHE A 21 16.53 -10.97 -3.72
N ALA A 22 16.78 -9.76 -3.20
CA ALA A 22 17.57 -8.76 -3.92
C ALA A 22 18.95 -9.32 -4.35
N VAL A 23 19.25 -9.20 -5.65
CA VAL A 23 20.51 -9.66 -6.25
C VAL A 23 21.38 -8.45 -6.61
N PRO A 24 22.54 -8.25 -5.97
CA PRO A 24 23.38 -7.06 -6.17
C PRO A 24 23.84 -6.86 -7.62
N LYS A 25 24.05 -7.96 -8.36
CA LYS A 25 24.42 -7.91 -9.79
C LYS A 25 23.31 -7.30 -10.65
N LEU A 26 22.04 -7.59 -10.34
CA LEU A 26 20.89 -7.02 -11.03
C LEU A 26 20.65 -5.58 -10.58
N ASN A 27 20.76 -5.30 -9.28
CA ASN A 27 20.63 -3.94 -8.74
C ASN A 27 21.66 -2.97 -9.32
N ARG A 28 22.89 -3.42 -9.61
CA ARG A 28 23.90 -2.61 -10.30
C ARG A 28 23.44 -2.10 -11.66
N LEU A 29 22.60 -2.84 -12.38
CA LEU A 29 22.09 -2.41 -13.70
C LEU A 29 21.20 -1.17 -13.59
N PHE A 30 20.51 -0.99 -12.46
CA PHE A 30 19.61 0.14 -12.23
C PHE A 30 20.27 1.29 -11.46
N TYR A 31 21.10 0.96 -10.48
CA TYR A 31 21.67 1.96 -9.57
C TYR A 31 23.12 2.34 -9.88
N GLY A 32 23.81 1.65 -10.79
CA GLY A 32 25.20 1.94 -11.16
C GLY A 32 26.27 1.57 -10.11
N PHE A 33 25.88 1.28 -8.87
CA PHE A 33 26.80 0.90 -7.78
C PHE A 33 26.88 -0.61 -7.59
N SER A 34 28.09 -1.13 -7.42
CA SER A 34 28.32 -2.54 -7.12
C SER A 34 28.25 -2.84 -5.63
N GLY A 35 27.73 -4.03 -5.27
CA GLY A 35 27.85 -4.56 -3.92
C GLY A 35 26.93 -3.93 -2.87
N GLN A 36 25.88 -3.23 -3.30
CA GLN A 36 24.78 -2.72 -2.47
C GLN A 36 23.49 -3.52 -2.71
N TYR A 37 22.48 -3.26 -1.88
CA TYR A 37 21.13 -3.86 -1.97
C TYR A 37 21.18 -5.39 -2.03
N ILE A 38 21.67 -5.99 -0.95
CA ILE A 38 21.96 -7.42 -0.88
C ILE A 38 20.81 -8.11 -0.17
N GLY A 39 20.07 -8.96 -0.88
CA GLY A 39 19.02 -9.77 -0.28
C GLY A 39 19.59 -10.82 0.67
N LEU A 40 18.79 -11.23 1.67
CA LEU A 40 19.23 -12.20 2.68
C LEU A 40 19.79 -13.50 2.08
N PHE A 41 19.11 -14.09 1.09
CA PHE A 41 19.56 -15.35 0.49
C PHE A 41 20.87 -15.20 -0.29
N TYR A 42 21.07 -14.06 -0.96
CA TYR A 42 22.35 -13.76 -1.60
C TYR A 42 23.46 -13.52 -0.57
N GLY A 43 23.13 -12.83 0.53
CA GLY A 43 24.05 -12.58 1.64
C GLY A 43 24.53 -13.86 2.30
N LEU A 44 23.63 -14.81 2.56
CA LEU A 44 23.94 -16.11 3.16
C LEU A 44 24.90 -16.94 2.30
N THR A 45 24.69 -16.96 0.98
CA THR A 45 25.51 -17.75 0.05
C THR A 45 26.89 -17.17 -0.24
N ASN A 46 27.09 -15.85 -0.01
CA ASN A 46 28.34 -15.15 -0.33
C ASN A 46 29.05 -14.58 0.91
N GLY A 47 28.72 -15.06 2.12
CA GLY A 47 29.34 -14.63 3.38
C GLY A 47 29.03 -13.19 3.81
N ARG A 48 28.01 -12.56 3.21
CA ARG A 48 27.57 -11.17 3.50
C ARG A 48 26.23 -11.14 4.22
N THR A 49 26.01 -12.09 5.13
CA THR A 49 24.75 -12.27 5.88
C THR A 49 24.29 -10.99 6.60
N ALA A 50 25.23 -10.25 7.22
CA ALA A 50 24.90 -9.00 7.91
C ALA A 50 24.28 -7.95 6.97
N ALA A 51 24.76 -7.87 5.72
CA ALA A 51 24.18 -6.99 4.71
C ALA A 51 22.77 -7.47 4.27
N GLY A 52 22.58 -8.79 4.18
CA GLY A 52 21.29 -9.42 3.94
C GLY A 52 20.25 -9.14 5.04
N ILE A 53 20.64 -9.29 6.31
CA ILE A 53 19.79 -8.97 7.46
C ILE A 53 19.46 -7.47 7.47
N ARG A 54 20.45 -6.62 7.22
CA ARG A 54 20.22 -5.17 7.08
C ARG A 54 19.19 -4.87 5.98
N GLN A 55 19.24 -5.57 4.85
CA GLN A 55 18.28 -5.36 3.75
C GLN A 55 16.85 -5.69 4.17
N ILE A 56 16.62 -6.79 4.90
CA ILE A 56 15.30 -7.11 5.47
C ILE A 56 14.85 -6.00 6.43
N ALA A 57 15.73 -5.57 7.34
CA ALA A 57 15.40 -4.56 8.34
C ALA A 57 14.98 -3.22 7.71
N VAL A 58 15.71 -2.74 6.68
CA VAL A 58 15.35 -1.48 6.01
C VAL A 58 14.05 -1.59 5.22
N GLN A 59 13.73 -2.76 4.64
CA GLN A 59 12.46 -2.97 3.95
C GLN A 59 11.28 -2.92 4.94
N LEU A 60 11.41 -3.59 6.10
CA LEU A 60 10.39 -3.56 7.15
C LEU A 60 10.23 -2.16 7.74
N LEU A 61 11.33 -1.44 7.96
CA LEU A 61 11.30 -0.05 8.41
C LEU A 61 10.61 0.86 7.39
N GLY A 62 10.89 0.66 6.09
CA GLY A 62 10.23 1.39 5.02
C GLY A 62 8.72 1.14 4.97
N ILE A 63 8.30 -0.12 5.10
CA ILE A 63 6.87 -0.48 5.19
C ILE A 63 6.21 0.22 6.38
N LEU A 64 6.82 0.13 7.57
CA LEU A 64 6.30 0.77 8.78
C LEU A 64 6.19 2.29 8.61
N PHE A 65 7.22 2.92 8.05
CA PHE A 65 7.23 4.36 7.78
C PHE A 65 6.06 4.77 6.87
N VAL A 66 5.88 4.08 5.74
CA VAL A 66 4.79 4.38 4.79
C VAL A 66 3.43 4.17 5.44
N VAL A 67 3.24 3.11 6.23
CA VAL A 67 1.99 2.84 6.95
C VAL A 67 1.68 3.96 7.93
N ILE A 68 2.64 4.36 8.76
CA ILE A 68 2.45 5.43 9.74
C ILE A 68 2.11 6.74 9.05
N VAL A 69 2.88 7.14 8.04
CA VAL A 69 2.64 8.38 7.30
C VAL A 69 1.25 8.38 6.66
N ASN A 70 0.83 7.27 6.05
CA ASN A 70 -0.50 7.17 5.44
C ASN A 70 -1.63 7.24 6.47
N ILE A 71 -1.50 6.55 7.61
CA ILE A 71 -2.53 6.60 8.66
C ILE A 71 -2.62 8.03 9.20
N LEU A 72 -1.49 8.66 9.53
CA LEU A 72 -1.48 10.01 10.09
C LEU A 72 -1.99 11.04 9.09
N SER A 73 -1.41 11.10 7.89
CA SER A 73 -1.78 12.13 6.89
C SER A 73 -3.24 11.99 6.47
N ARG A 74 -3.69 10.77 6.15
CA ARG A 74 -5.08 10.53 5.74
C ARG A 74 -6.04 10.88 6.86
N SER A 75 -5.75 10.47 8.10
CA SER A 75 -6.62 10.77 9.23
C SER A 75 -6.70 12.27 9.47
N ILE A 76 -5.57 12.98 9.47
CA ILE A 76 -5.54 14.44 9.64
C ILE A 76 -6.34 15.14 8.54
N ILE A 77 -6.14 14.76 7.27
CA ILE A 77 -6.86 15.36 6.14
C ILE A 77 -8.37 15.11 6.28
N CYS A 78 -8.79 13.86 6.52
CA CYS A 78 -10.21 13.53 6.67
C CYS A 78 -10.82 14.29 7.86
N LEU A 79 -10.14 14.31 9.02
CA LEU A 79 -10.62 14.99 10.22
C LEU A 79 -10.62 16.51 10.08
N PHE A 80 -9.76 17.08 9.25
CA PHE A 80 -9.75 18.52 8.97
C PHE A 80 -10.86 18.91 8.00
N VAL A 81 -11.03 18.18 6.88
CA VAL A 81 -12.04 18.50 5.87
C VAL A 81 -13.46 18.30 6.42
N GLN A 82 -13.68 17.29 7.28
CA GLN A 82 -14.99 17.07 7.91
C GLN A 82 -15.47 18.25 8.78
N LEU A 83 -14.57 19.16 9.18
CA LEU A 83 -14.94 20.37 9.93
C LEU A 83 -15.74 21.35 9.05
N PHE A 84 -15.60 21.26 7.74
CA PHE A 84 -16.23 22.16 6.78
C PHE A 84 -17.35 21.49 5.99
N VAL A 85 -17.17 20.23 5.59
CA VAL A 85 -18.13 19.49 4.76
C VAL A 85 -18.24 18.03 5.20
N PRO A 86 -19.44 17.41 5.22
CA PRO A 86 -19.58 16.01 5.55
C PRO A 86 -18.90 15.14 4.48
N LEU A 87 -17.86 14.39 4.86
CA LEU A 87 -17.13 13.48 3.97
C LEU A 87 -17.88 12.19 3.64
N ARG A 88 -18.96 11.90 4.37
CA ARG A 88 -19.80 10.73 4.20
C ARG A 88 -21.26 11.16 4.36
N MET A 89 -22.12 10.68 3.48
CA MET A 89 -23.57 10.90 3.58
C MET A 89 -24.15 10.26 4.85
N SER A 90 -25.37 10.65 5.22
CA SER A 90 -26.06 10.02 6.33
C SER A 90 -26.33 8.53 6.05
N GLN A 91 -26.58 7.75 7.09
CA GLN A 91 -26.86 6.32 6.92
C GLN A 91 -28.15 6.09 6.10
N GLU A 92 -29.16 6.95 6.30
CA GLU A 92 -30.42 6.93 5.56
C GLU A 92 -30.20 7.26 4.07
N ASP A 93 -29.43 8.30 3.75
CA ASP A 93 -29.14 8.66 2.36
C ASP A 93 -28.28 7.61 1.64
N MET A 94 -27.36 6.95 2.36
CA MET A 94 -26.58 5.84 1.77
C MET A 94 -27.43 4.60 1.48
N GLU A 95 -28.52 4.37 2.23
CA GLU A 95 -29.43 3.24 2.01
C GLU A 95 -30.30 3.44 0.77
N ILE A 96 -30.67 4.70 0.47
CA ILE A 96 -31.34 5.09 -0.78
C ILE A 96 -30.35 5.02 -1.96
N GLY A 97 -29.07 5.32 -1.73
CA GLY A 97 -28.00 5.08 -2.71
C GLY A 97 -27.86 6.20 -3.74
N ASP A 98 -27.55 5.84 -5.00
CA ASP A 98 -27.29 6.82 -6.08
C ASP A 98 -28.48 7.74 -6.35
N GLU A 99 -29.71 7.31 -6.07
CA GLU A 99 -30.89 8.16 -6.18
C GLU A 99 -30.83 9.35 -5.19
N ALA A 100 -30.35 9.14 -3.97
CA ALA A 100 -30.18 10.22 -2.99
C ALA A 100 -28.98 11.14 -3.30
N ALA A 101 -27.92 10.62 -3.92
CA ALA A 101 -26.70 11.37 -4.19
C ALA A 101 -26.68 12.09 -5.55
N HIS A 102 -27.28 11.46 -6.56
CA HIS A 102 -27.17 11.83 -7.96
C HIS A 102 -28.53 11.97 -8.67
N GLY A 103 -29.64 11.54 -8.06
CA GLY A 103 -30.96 11.54 -8.69
C GLY A 103 -31.07 10.60 -9.90
N GLU A 104 -30.12 9.67 -10.02
CA GLU A 104 -30.02 8.70 -11.11
C GLU A 104 -29.97 7.28 -10.53
N GLU A 105 -30.73 6.35 -11.11
CA GLU A 105 -30.49 4.93 -10.88
C GLU A 105 -29.40 4.44 -11.83
N ALA A 106 -28.25 4.01 -11.29
CA ALA A 106 -27.14 3.48 -12.10
C ALA A 106 -27.51 2.23 -12.91
N TYR A 107 -28.58 1.53 -12.52
CA TYR A 107 -29.13 0.37 -13.23
C TYR A 107 -30.64 0.51 -13.35
N VAL A 108 -31.13 0.78 -14.57
CA VAL A 108 -32.57 0.65 -14.83
C VAL A 108 -32.93 -0.83 -14.83
N ILE A 109 -33.62 -1.31 -13.80
CA ILE A 109 -34.16 -2.67 -13.77
C ILE A 109 -35.39 -2.69 -14.68
N TRP A 110 -35.20 -2.78 -16.00
CA TRP A 110 -36.32 -2.99 -16.91
C TRP A 110 -36.90 -4.39 -16.70
N GLY A 111 -38.06 -4.42 -16.02
CA GLY A 111 -38.99 -5.53 -15.98
C GLY A 111 -38.89 -6.35 -14.70
N HIS A 112 -39.88 -6.20 -13.82
CA HIS A 112 -40.83 -7.27 -13.48
C HIS A 112 -42.19 -6.58 -13.23
N ASN A 113 -43.16 -6.88 -14.09
CA ASN A 113 -44.59 -6.77 -13.77
C ASN A 113 -44.97 -7.89 -12.80
#